data_AF-A0A967RAH1-F1
#
_entry.id   AF-A0A967RAH1-F1
#
_cell.length_a   1.000
_cell.length_b   1.000
_cell.length_c   1.000
_cell.angle_alpha   90.00
_cell.angle_beta   90.00
_cell.angle_gamma   90.00
#
_symmetry.space_group_name_H-M   'P 1'
#
loop_
_entity.id
_entity.type
_entity.pdbx_description
1 polymer ?
#
loop_
_entity_poly.entity_id
_entity_poly.type
_entity_poly.pdbx_seq_one_letter_code
_entity_poly.pdbx_strand_id
1 'polypeptide(L)'
;MSNEQENTGSRELLERLAREGTQAERELSIVTSPGARESGWAIKVKSQSSYNVYNVIAVEIGDAGSLPVEIGQQMQAVNLAESFLQEGSLPAGKYAVMLRVGDKNVFYAEP
;
A
#
# COMPACT_ATOMS: atom_id res chain seq x y z
N MET A 1 -6.69 -34.95 -38.62
CA MET A 1 -6.23 -35.34 -37.27
C MET A 1 -5.47 -34.18 -36.62
N SER A 2 -6.02 -32.95 -36.68
CA SER A 2 -5.24 -31.74 -36.40
C SER A 2 -5.90 -30.79 -35.38
N ASN A 3 -7.17 -31.03 -35.01
CA ASN A 3 -7.89 -30.19 -34.04
C ASN A 3 -7.79 -30.69 -32.58
N GLU A 4 -7.44 -31.95 -32.36
CA GLU A 4 -7.40 -32.53 -31.00
C GLU A 4 -6.09 -32.20 -30.28
N GLN A 5 -4.97 -32.06 -31.01
CA GLN A 5 -3.68 -31.69 -30.42
C GLN A 5 -3.60 -30.21 -29.99
N GLU A 6 -4.22 -29.29 -30.73
CA GLU A 6 -4.28 -27.87 -30.33
C GLU A 6 -5.10 -27.67 -29.05
N ASN A 7 -6.17 -28.46 -28.88
CA ASN A 7 -7.06 -28.35 -27.72
C ASN A 7 -6.35 -28.76 -26.41
N THR A 8 -5.55 -29.83 -26.45
CA THR A 8 -4.79 -30.29 -25.28
C THR A 8 -3.72 -29.30 -24.87
N GLY A 9 -2.99 -28.71 -25.83
CA GLY A 9 -1.98 -27.69 -25.54
C GLY A 9 -2.57 -26.42 -24.91
N SER A 10 -3.73 -25.95 -25.38
CA SER A 10 -4.43 -24.83 -24.75
C SER A 10 -4.94 -25.17 -23.34
N ARG A 11 -5.40 -26.40 -23.11
CA ARG A 11 -5.85 -26.85 -21.78
C ARG A 11 -4.70 -26.95 -20.78
N GLU A 12 -3.55 -27.47 -21.20
CA GLU A 12 -2.35 -27.52 -20.35
C GLU A 12 -1.81 -26.12 -20.03
N LEU A 13 -1.84 -25.19 -21.00
CA LEU A 13 -1.49 -23.79 -20.75
C LEU A 13 -2.44 -23.14 -19.75
N LEU A 14 -3.75 -23.35 -19.90
CA LEU A 14 -4.76 -22.85 -18.97
C LEU A 14 -4.61 -23.44 -17.57
N GLU A 15 -4.29 -24.73 -17.45
CA GLU A 15 -4.04 -25.37 -16.16
C GLU A 15 -2.73 -24.90 -15.49
N ARG A 16 -1.71 -24.53 -16.28
CA ARG A 16 -0.48 -23.93 -15.76
C ARG A 16 -0.73 -22.51 -15.27
N LEU A 17 -1.46 -21.70 -16.05
CA LEU A 17 -1.88 -20.36 -15.64
C LEU A 17 -2.80 -20.37 -14.41
N ALA A 18 -3.72 -21.34 -14.31
CA ALA A 18 -4.58 -21.52 -13.14
C ALA A 18 -3.80 -21.94 -11.88
N ARG A 19 -2.69 -22.69 -12.05
CA ARG A 19 -1.79 -23.07 -10.94
C ARG A 19 -0.81 -21.95 -10.56
N GLU A 20 -0.42 -21.09 -11.50
CA GLU A 20 0.40 -19.89 -11.23
C GLU A 20 -0.44 -18.75 -10.63
N GLY A 21 -1.74 -18.68 -10.94
CA GLY A 21 -2.67 -17.66 -10.45
C GLY A 21 -3.02 -17.71 -8.96
N THR A 22 -2.60 -18.74 -8.23
CA THR A 22 -2.73 -18.82 -6.76
C THR A 22 -1.52 -18.31 -6.00
N GLN A 23 -0.47 -17.87 -6.70
CA GLN A 23 0.53 -16.97 -6.13
C GLN A 23 0.08 -15.52 -6.33
N ALA A 24 -1.20 -15.28 -6.02
CA ALA A 24 -1.91 -14.05 -6.28
C ALA A 24 -1.20 -12.88 -5.61
N GLU A 25 -0.56 -12.05 -6.43
CA GLU A 25 -0.52 -10.62 -6.17
C GLU A 25 -1.90 -10.22 -5.65
N ARG A 26 -1.97 -9.69 -4.44
CA ARG A 26 -3.21 -9.14 -3.90
C ARG A 26 -3.61 -7.98 -4.79
N GLU A 27 -4.48 -8.23 -5.76
CA GLU A 27 -5.11 -7.19 -6.55
C GLU A 27 -5.98 -6.34 -5.60
N LEU A 28 -5.46 -5.15 -5.26
CA LEU A 28 -6.15 -4.16 -4.47
C LEU A 28 -7.00 -3.29 -5.41
N SER A 29 -8.25 -3.67 -5.63
CA SER A 29 -9.23 -2.83 -6.34
C SER A 29 -9.74 -1.74 -5.39
N ILE A 30 -9.34 -0.48 -5.63
CA ILE A 30 -9.81 0.67 -4.85
C ILE A 30 -10.81 1.46 -5.70
N VAL A 31 -12.04 1.57 -5.21
CA VAL A 31 -13.06 2.47 -5.76
C VAL A 31 -12.93 3.82 -5.05
N THR A 32 -12.39 4.82 -5.73
CA THR A 32 -12.48 6.22 -5.29
C THR A 32 -13.72 6.84 -5.93
N SER A 33 -14.85 6.83 -5.23
CA SER A 33 -16.03 7.60 -5.64
C SER A 33 -16.25 8.80 -4.71
N PRO A 34 -16.79 9.92 -5.22
CA PRO A 34 -17.24 11.02 -4.37
C PRO A 34 -18.38 10.52 -3.46
N GLY A 35 -18.06 10.17 -2.22
CA GLY A 35 -19.00 9.56 -1.25
C GLY A 35 -18.58 8.17 -0.70
N ALA A 36 -17.51 7.56 -1.22
CA ALA A 36 -16.90 6.40 -0.56
C ALA A 36 -16.25 6.86 0.75
N ARG A 37 -16.57 6.18 1.86
CA ARG A 37 -15.98 6.41 3.18
C ARG A 37 -14.47 6.61 3.04
N GLU A 38 -13.95 7.70 3.58
CA GLU A 38 -12.51 8.01 3.55
C GLU A 38 -11.72 6.77 3.96
N SER A 39 -11.04 6.16 2.99
CA SER A 39 -10.23 4.96 3.24
C SER A 39 -8.93 5.42 3.87
N GLY A 40 -8.81 5.24 5.19
CA GLY A 40 -7.55 5.43 5.89
C GLY A 40 -6.65 4.20 5.71
N TRP A 41 -5.35 4.43 5.54
CA TRP A 41 -4.35 3.36 5.44
C TRP A 41 -3.45 3.36 6.67
N ALA A 42 -3.18 2.18 7.23
CA ALA A 42 -2.06 2.02 8.14
C ALA A 42 -0.76 2.21 7.35
N ILE A 43 0.12 3.06 7.86
CA ILE A 43 1.42 3.35 7.24
C ILE A 43 2.54 3.20 8.25
N LYS A 44 3.76 3.04 7.73
CA LYS A 44 5.01 3.10 8.46
C LYS A 44 5.91 4.17 7.87
N VAL A 45 6.47 5.01 8.72
CA VAL A 45 7.45 6.04 8.34
C VAL A 45 8.78 5.38 8.01
N LYS A 46 9.33 5.67 6.82
CA LYS A 46 10.60 5.11 6.34
C LYS A 46 11.74 6.07 6.49
N SER A 47 11.53 7.34 6.13
CA SER A 47 12.50 8.41 6.34
C SER A 47 11.81 9.76 6.32
N GLN A 48 12.49 10.77 6.84
CA GLN A 48 12.16 12.16 6.56
C GLN A 48 12.58 12.48 5.11
N SER A 49 11.80 13.33 4.43
CA SER A 49 12.08 13.75 3.04
C SER A 49 12.46 15.23 2.99
N SER A 50 11.59 16.11 3.48
CA SER A 50 11.84 17.56 3.56
C SER A 50 10.77 18.20 4.44
N TYR A 51 11.13 19.15 5.30
CA TYR A 51 10.19 19.77 6.24
C TYR A 51 9.40 18.70 7.03
N ASN A 52 8.09 18.85 7.18
CA ASN A 52 7.17 17.87 7.75
C ASN A 52 6.68 16.80 6.75
N VAL A 53 7.38 16.59 5.63
CA VAL A 53 7.07 15.56 4.64
C VAL A 53 7.96 14.34 4.85
N TYR A 54 7.33 13.17 4.88
CA TYR A 54 7.97 11.89 5.13
C TYR A 54 7.73 10.92 3.99
N ASN A 55 8.73 10.08 3.72
CA ASN A 55 8.56 8.88 2.93
C ASN A 55 7.91 7.82 3.82
N VAL A 56 6.75 7.34 3.42
CA VAL A 56 5.95 6.35 4.13
C VAL A 56 5.64 5.18 3.22
N ILE A 57 5.35 4.02 3.80
CA ILE A 57 4.85 2.86 3.07
C ILE A 57 3.57 2.36 3.74
N ALA A 58 2.61 1.91 2.95
CA ALA A 58 1.43 1.25 3.48
C ALA A 58 1.84 -0.05 4.18
N VAL A 59 1.15 -0.39 5.26
CA VAL A 59 1.33 -1.65 5.97
C VAL A 59 0.01 -2.35 6.20
N GLU A 60 0.04 -3.67 6.15
CA GLU A 60 -1.06 -4.51 6.54
C GLU A 60 -0.86 -4.97 7.98
N ILE A 61 -1.89 -4.76 8.81
CA ILE A 61 -1.91 -5.23 10.19
C ILE A 61 -2.40 -6.68 10.19
N GLY A 62 -1.49 -7.59 10.56
CA GLY A 62 -1.80 -9.01 10.72
C GLY A 62 -2.42 -9.33 12.09
N ASP A 63 -2.38 -10.61 12.46
CA ASP A 63 -2.89 -11.10 13.74
C ASP A 63 -2.14 -10.48 14.94
N ALA A 64 -2.80 -10.49 16.10
CA ALA A 64 -2.21 -10.00 17.34
C ALA A 64 -0.85 -10.66 17.64
N GLY A 65 0.17 -9.84 17.90
CA GLY A 65 1.54 -10.28 18.14
C GLY A 65 2.39 -10.45 16.86
N SER A 66 1.83 -10.24 15.67
CA SER A 66 2.56 -10.25 14.41
C SER A 66 3.06 -8.85 14.04
N LEU A 67 4.20 -8.78 13.34
CA LEU A 67 4.68 -7.53 12.77
C LEU A 67 3.84 -7.14 11.54
N PRO A 68 3.54 -5.84 11.35
CA PRO A 68 2.91 -5.36 10.13
C PRO A 68 3.77 -5.65 8.88
N VAL A 69 3.12 -5.99 7.78
CA VAL A 69 3.77 -6.29 6.50
C VAL A 69 3.72 -5.05 5.60
N GLU A 70 4.86 -4.61 5.06
CA GLU A 70 4.93 -3.47 4.14
C GLU A 70 4.37 -3.86 2.76
N ILE A 71 3.48 -3.03 2.20
CA ILE A 71 2.79 -3.29 0.93
C ILE A 71 2.93 -2.09 -0.03
N GLY A 72 3.07 -2.39 -1.31
CA GLY A 72 3.17 -1.37 -2.37
C GLY A 72 4.50 -0.63 -2.40
N GLN A 73 4.47 0.61 -2.91
CA GLN A 73 5.65 1.46 -3.04
C GLN A 73 5.66 2.56 -1.96
N GLN A 74 6.84 3.08 -1.67
CA GLN A 74 6.95 4.26 -0.82
C GLN A 74 6.29 5.47 -1.48
N MET A 75 5.65 6.30 -0.66
CA MET A 75 5.01 7.53 -1.09
C MET A 75 5.26 8.63 -0.07
N GLN A 76 5.04 9.87 -0.49
CA GLN A 76 5.17 11.01 0.41
C GLN A 76 3.85 11.30 1.13
N ALA A 77 3.95 11.61 2.41
CA ALA A 77 2.84 12.08 3.22
C ALA A 77 3.29 13.19 4.18
N VAL A 78 2.39 14.14 4.44
CA VAL A 78 2.63 15.30 5.31
C VAL A 78 2.21 14.97 6.73
N ASN A 79 3.09 15.19 7.70
CA ASN A 79 2.76 15.09 9.12
C ASN A 79 2.12 16.39 9.62
N LEU A 80 0.86 16.30 10.04
CA LEU A 80 0.09 17.45 10.55
C LEU A 80 0.44 17.82 12.00
N ALA A 81 1.17 16.97 12.72
CA ALA A 81 1.60 17.25 14.09
C ALA A 81 2.82 18.19 14.16
N GLU A 82 3.50 18.43 13.02
CA GLU A 82 4.75 19.19 12.95
C GLU A 82 4.58 20.47 12.11
N SER A 83 5.51 21.41 12.31
CA SER A 83 5.53 22.68 11.57
C SER A 83 5.80 22.46 10.08
N PHE A 84 5.03 23.14 9.22
CA PHE A 84 5.23 23.15 7.77
C PHE A 84 6.47 23.93 7.32
N LEU A 85 7.12 24.67 8.24
CA LEU A 85 8.26 25.55 7.95
C LEU A 85 9.58 25.03 8.52
N GLN A 86 9.57 23.90 9.23
CA GLN A 86 10.76 23.33 9.88
C GLN A 86 10.96 21.88 9.42
N GLU A 87 12.21 21.43 9.50
CA GLU A 87 12.53 20.01 9.32
C GLU A 87 11.87 19.18 10.41
N GLY A 88 11.16 18.15 9.97
CA GLY A 88 10.50 17.20 10.84
C GLY A 88 11.50 16.33 11.61
N SER A 89 11.05 15.84 12.76
CA SER A 89 11.82 15.13 13.77
C SER A 89 11.26 13.73 14.07
N LEU A 90 10.20 13.32 13.39
CA LEU A 90 9.57 12.02 13.59
C LEU A 90 10.53 10.89 13.17
N PRO A 91 10.84 9.94 14.07
CA PRO A 91 11.76 8.87 13.76
C PRO A 91 11.17 7.86 12.77
N ALA A 92 12.05 7.26 11.96
CA ALA A 92 11.69 6.13 11.11
C ALA A 92 11.19 4.93 11.95
N GLY A 93 10.24 4.18 11.40
CA GLY A 93 9.65 3.02 12.04
C GLY A 93 8.36 3.30 12.83
N LYS A 94 7.99 4.58 13.04
CA LYS A 94 6.67 4.90 13.62
C LYS A 94 5.55 4.47 12.67
N TYR A 95 4.47 3.97 13.26
CA TYR A 95 3.24 3.64 12.57
C TYR A 95 2.21 4.75 12.77
N ALA A 96 1.43 5.04 11.73
CA ALA A 96 0.37 6.04 11.77
C ALA A 96 -0.77 5.63 10.85
N VAL A 97 -1.87 6.39 10.90
CA VAL A 97 -2.94 6.30 9.91
C VAL A 97 -2.80 7.47 8.94
N MET A 98 -2.74 7.15 7.65
CA MET A 98 -2.72 8.12 6.56
C MET A 98 -4.11 8.27 5.97
N LEU A 99 -4.50 9.50 5.69
CA LEU A 99 -5.72 9.89 5.01
C LEU A 99 -5.39 10.66 3.73
N ARG A 100 -6.32 10.63 2.78
CA ARG A 100 -6.24 11.43 1.55
C ARG A 100 -7.10 12.68 1.72
N VAL A 101 -6.48 13.85 1.73
CA VAL A 101 -7.18 15.14 1.78
C VAL A 101 -6.94 15.87 0.45
N GLY A 102 -7.96 15.89 -0.40
CA GLY A 102 -7.84 16.39 -1.77
C GLY A 102 -6.80 15.61 -2.56
N ASP A 103 -5.74 16.29 -3.01
CA ASP A 103 -4.62 15.70 -3.73
C ASP A 103 -3.40 15.39 -2.84
N LYS A 104 -3.51 15.49 -1.50
CA LYS A 104 -2.41 15.25 -0.56
C LYS A 104 -2.64 14.03 0.33
N ASN A 105 -1.56 13.33 0.60
CA ASN A 105 -1.50 12.31 1.65
C ASN A 105 -1.09 13.00 2.94
N VAL A 106 -1.86 12.79 4.00
CA VAL A 106 -1.61 13.41 5.31
C VAL A 106 -1.73 12.36 6.40
N PHE A 107 -0.98 12.55 7.48
CA PHE A 107 -1.12 11.75 8.68
C PHE A 107 -0.82 12.62 9.91
N TYR A 108 -1.13 12.12 11.08
CA TYR A 108 -0.82 12.77 12.35
C TYR A 108 -0.01 11.82 13.22
N ALA A 109 1.21 12.22 13.58
CA ALA A 109 2.01 11.52 14.58
C ALA A 109 2.97 12.49 15.27
N GLU A 110 2.91 12.55 16.60
CA GLU A 110 3.89 13.32 17.37
C GLU A 110 5.26 12.61 17.36
N PRO A 111 6.39 13.36 17.39
CA PRO A 111 7.76 12.84 17.44
C PRO A 111 8.01 11.75 18.49
#